data_AF-A0A840HTN5-F1
#
_entry.id   AF-A0A840HTN5-F1
#
_cell.length_a   1.000
_cell.length_b   1.000
_cell.length_c   1.000
_cell.angle_alpha   90.00
_cell.angle_beta   90.00
_cell.angle_gamma   90.00
#
_symmetry.space_group_name_H-M   'P 1'
#
loop_
_entity.id
_entity.type
_entity.pdbx_description
1 polymer ?
#
loop_
_entity_poly.entity_id
_entity_poly.type
_entity_poly.pdbx_seq_one_letter_code
_entity_poly.pdbx_strand_id
1 'polypeptide(L)'
;MTERSSKPVTVTLGGMAERAQKLVDSGRYASISEVVRAGLRALDREEATLDALLKAKLEEALADPRPPVPMDEAFARIRAGLDRKI
;
A
#
# COMPACT_ATOMS: atom_id res chain seq x y z
N MET A 1 -35.48 -9.79 5.54
CA MET A 1 -34.43 -10.74 5.96
C MET A 1 -33.21 -10.49 5.09
N THR A 2 -32.17 -9.87 5.63
CA THR A 2 -30.98 -9.49 4.86
C THR A 2 -30.15 -10.74 4.58
N GLU A 3 -30.20 -11.26 3.36
CA GLU A 3 -29.29 -12.32 2.90
C GLU A 3 -27.85 -11.80 2.92
N ARG A 4 -27.11 -12.12 4.00
CA ARG A 4 -25.64 -12.05 3.98
C ARG A 4 -25.10 -13.37 3.46
N SER A 5 -25.34 -13.69 2.19
CA SER A 5 -24.73 -14.87 1.58
C SER A 5 -23.38 -14.48 0.96
N SER A 6 -22.34 -14.37 1.77
CA SER A 6 -20.99 -14.42 1.23
C SER A 6 -20.69 -15.87 0.86
N LYS A 7 -20.38 -16.14 -0.41
CA LYS A 7 -19.95 -17.49 -0.85
C LYS A 7 -18.71 -17.90 -0.04
N PRO A 8 -18.67 -19.12 0.54
CA PRO A 8 -17.48 -19.60 1.22
C PRO A 8 -16.34 -19.71 0.20
N VAL A 9 -15.14 -19.26 0.59
CA VAL A 9 -13.94 -19.31 -0.24
C VAL A 9 -12.91 -20.18 0.47
N THR A 10 -12.40 -21.17 -0.22
CA THR A 10 -11.25 -21.97 0.24
C THR A 10 -9.97 -21.30 -0.23
N VAL A 11 -9.06 -21.03 0.71
CA VAL A 11 -7.77 -20.39 0.42
C VAL A 11 -6.64 -21.18 1.07
N THR A 12 -5.49 -21.23 0.39
CA THR A 12 -4.26 -21.83 0.92
C THR A 12 -3.36 -20.72 1.45
N LEU A 13 -3.12 -20.70 2.77
CA LEU A 13 -2.36 -19.63 3.43
C LEU A 13 -0.84 -19.85 3.44
N GLY A 14 -0.36 -21.06 3.10
CA GLY A 14 1.06 -21.41 3.20
C GLY A 14 1.64 -21.09 4.59
N GLY A 15 2.83 -20.48 4.62
CA GLY A 15 3.50 -20.08 5.87
C GLY A 15 2.73 -19.06 6.72
N MET A 16 1.70 -18.40 6.19
CA MET A 16 0.87 -17.47 6.96
C MET A 16 -0.11 -18.17 7.90
N ALA A 17 -0.37 -19.47 7.69
CA ALA A 17 -1.28 -20.25 8.53
C ALA A 17 -0.86 -20.24 10.01
N GLU A 18 0.44 -20.43 10.29
CA GLU A 18 0.98 -20.44 11.66
C GLU A 18 0.80 -19.08 12.35
N ARG A 19 1.04 -17.99 11.61
CA ARG A 19 0.82 -16.63 12.13
C ARG A 19 -0.64 -16.37 12.44
N ALA A 20 -1.54 -16.80 11.55
CA ALA A 20 -2.98 -16.66 11.77
C ALA A 20 -3.44 -17.47 12.98
N GLN A 21 -2.91 -18.68 13.16
CA GLN A 21 -3.19 -19.52 14.33
C GLN A 21 -2.73 -18.86 15.63
N LYS A 22 -1.49 -18.35 15.69
CA LYS A 22 -0.96 -17.60 16.85
C LYS A 22 -1.85 -16.43 17.25
N LEU A 23 -2.42 -15.73 16.27
CA LEU A 23 -3.33 -14.61 16.52
C LEU A 23 -4.66 -15.08 17.12
N VAL A 24 -5.16 -16.24 16.72
CA VAL A 24 -6.35 -16.85 17.33
C VAL A 24 -6.03 -17.38 18.74
N ASP A 25 -4.93 -18.11 18.90
CA ASP A 25 -4.50 -18.68 20.18
C ASP A 25 -4.25 -17.60 21.24
N SER A 26 -3.81 -16.40 20.82
CA SER A 26 -3.66 -15.23 21.69
C SER A 26 -4.99 -14.63 22.17
N GLY A 27 -6.13 -15.08 21.64
CA GLY A 27 -7.46 -14.52 21.92
C GLY A 27 -7.75 -13.19 21.21
N ARG A 28 -6.82 -12.67 20.40
CA ARG A 28 -7.01 -11.41 19.66
C ARG A 28 -8.07 -11.50 18.57
N TYR A 29 -8.29 -12.69 18.02
CA TYR A 29 -9.32 -12.97 17.02
C TYR A 29 -10.01 -14.29 17.35
N ALA A 30 -11.32 -14.38 17.08
CA ALA A 30 -12.11 -15.57 17.38
C ALA A 30 -11.94 -16.69 16.34
N SER A 31 -11.41 -16.40 15.15
CA SER A 31 -11.20 -17.42 14.10
C SER A 31 -10.19 -16.97 13.04
N ILE A 32 -9.65 -17.95 12.28
CA ILE A 32 -8.81 -17.69 11.10
C ILE A 32 -9.56 -16.83 10.07
N SER A 33 -10.84 -17.10 9.83
CA SER A 33 -11.67 -16.30 8.92
C SER A 33 -11.76 -14.83 9.35
N GLU A 34 -11.73 -14.56 10.66
CA GLU A 34 -11.69 -13.19 11.16
C GLU A 34 -10.33 -12.53 10.95
N VAL A 35 -9.24 -13.26 11.18
CA VAL A 35 -7.87 -12.82 10.88
C VAL A 35 -7.75 -12.45 9.40
N VAL A 36 -8.24 -13.31 8.49
CA VAL A 36 -8.20 -13.06 7.03
C VAL A 36 -9.00 -11.80 6.68
N ARG A 37 -10.22 -11.64 7.20
CA ARG A 37 -11.01 -10.43 6.95
C ARG A 37 -10.35 -9.17 7.52
N ALA A 38 -9.70 -9.27 8.68
CA ALA A 38 -8.95 -8.16 9.26
C ALA A 38 -7.72 -7.81 8.40
N GLY A 39 -7.05 -8.81 7.83
CA GLY A 39 -5.96 -8.66 6.87
C GLY A 39 -6.42 -7.93 5.61
N LEU A 40 -7.54 -8.34 5.00
CA LEU A 40 -8.10 -7.67 3.83
C LEU A 40 -8.46 -6.20 4.11
N ARG A 41 -9.13 -5.93 5.25
CA ARG A 41 -9.40 -4.54 5.66
C ARG A 41 -8.14 -3.71 5.88
N ALA A 42 -7.03 -4.35 6.29
CA ALA A 42 -5.76 -3.65 6.45
C ALA A 42 -5.12 -3.34 5.11
N LEU A 43 -5.18 -4.29 4.16
CA LEU A 43 -4.75 -4.09 2.79
C LEU A 43 -5.52 -2.93 2.14
N ASP A 44 -6.84 -2.90 2.24
CA ASP A 44 -7.66 -1.81 1.70
C ASP A 44 -7.22 -0.43 2.22
N ARG A 45 -6.85 -0.33 3.50
CA ARG A 45 -6.36 0.93 4.11
C ARG A 45 -4.98 1.31 3.59
N GLU A 46 -4.10 0.33 3.41
CA GLU A 46 -2.76 0.54 2.87
C GLU A 46 -2.83 1.03 1.42
N GLU A 47 -3.62 0.37 0.59
CA GLU A 47 -3.86 0.76 -0.80
C GLU A 47 -4.48 2.16 -0.89
N ALA A 48 -5.52 2.45 -0.10
CA ALA A 48 -6.13 3.78 -0.08
C ALA A 48 -5.13 4.88 0.35
N THR A 49 -4.23 4.57 1.28
CA THR A 49 -3.19 5.50 1.72
C THR A 49 -2.17 5.75 0.60
N LEU A 50 -1.71 4.68 -0.05
CA LEU A 50 -0.78 4.78 -1.18
C LEU A 50 -1.39 5.58 -2.34
N ASP A 51 -2.63 5.28 -2.71
CA ASP A 51 -3.36 5.98 -3.76
C ASP A 51 -3.51 7.47 -3.46
N ALA A 52 -3.85 7.82 -2.22
CA ALA A 52 -3.98 9.20 -1.79
C ALA A 52 -2.64 9.94 -1.90
N LEU A 53 -1.55 9.30 -1.48
CA LEU A 53 -0.20 9.87 -1.58
C LEU A 53 0.23 10.07 -3.04
N LEU A 54 -0.01 9.10 -3.91
CA LEU A 54 0.33 9.20 -5.33
C LEU A 54 -0.49 10.28 -6.04
N LYS A 55 -1.80 10.36 -5.77
CA LYS A 55 -2.65 11.42 -6.29
C LYS A 55 -2.18 12.79 -5.83
N ALA A 56 -1.86 12.95 -4.55
CA ALA A 56 -1.36 14.22 -4.02
C ALA A 56 -0.06 14.67 -4.72
N LYS A 57 0.89 13.75 -4.94
CA LYS A 57 2.13 14.06 -5.68
C LYS A 57 1.89 14.40 -7.15
N LEU A 58 0.92 13.76 -7.78
CA LEU A 58 0.56 14.07 -9.17
C LEU A 58 -0.07 15.45 -9.27
N GLU A 59 -1.03 15.77 -8.40
CA GLU A 59 -1.66 17.11 -8.36
C GLU A 59 -0.62 18.20 -8.06
N GLU A 60 0.31 17.96 -7.13
CA GLU A 60 1.43 18.87 -6.86
C GLU A 60 2.29 19.11 -8.11
N ALA A 61 2.63 18.05 -8.85
CA ALA A 61 3.43 18.16 -10.07
C ALA A 61 2.69 18.86 -11.22
N LEU A 62 1.37 18.64 -11.34
CA LEU A 62 0.53 19.29 -12.35
C LEU A 62 0.29 20.77 -12.03
N ALA A 63 0.21 21.13 -10.75
CA ALA A 63 0.03 22.49 -10.28
C ALA A 63 1.35 23.30 -10.25
N ASP A 64 2.50 22.67 -10.53
CA ASP A 64 3.80 23.32 -10.52
C ASP A 64 3.91 24.36 -11.66
N PRO A 65 4.02 25.66 -11.35
CA PRO A 65 4.07 26.71 -12.37
C PRO A 65 5.45 26.81 -13.04
N ARG A 66 6.46 26.06 -12.58
CA ARG A 66 7.81 26.13 -13.14
C ARG A 66 7.79 25.66 -14.59
N PRO A 67 8.53 26.34 -15.50
CA PRO A 67 8.59 25.92 -16.88
C PRO A 67 9.28 24.55 -17.00
N PRO A 68 8.92 23.73 -18.02
CA PRO A 68 9.63 22.50 -18.32
C PRO A 68 11.13 22.75 -18.52
N VAL A 69 11.96 21.84 -18.04
CA VAL A 69 13.41 21.89 -18.23
C VAL A 69 13.79 20.87 -19.31
N PRO A 70 14.59 21.24 -20.33
CA PRO A 70 15.14 20.29 -21.28
C PRO A 70 15.87 19.14 -20.58
N MET A 71 15.70 17.92 -21.09
CA MET A 71 16.20 16.71 -20.43
C MET A 71 17.72 16.77 -20.15
N ASP A 72 18.51 17.23 -21.12
CA ASP A 72 19.97 17.34 -20.98
C ASP A 72 20.37 18.30 -19.87
N GLU A 73 19.66 19.42 -19.76
CA GLU A 73 19.88 20.42 -18.71
C GLU A 73 19.50 19.87 -17.33
N ALA A 74 18.40 19.11 -17.22
CA ALA A 74 17.99 18.48 -15.98
C ALA A 74 19.06 17.48 -15.47
N PHE A 75 19.58 16.62 -16.34
CA PHE A 75 20.63 15.67 -15.97
C PHE A 75 21.95 16.37 -15.62
N ALA A 76 22.33 17.43 -16.33
CA ALA A 76 23.51 18.23 -16.01
C ALA A 76 23.43 18.83 -14.60
N ARG A 77 22.25 19.37 -14.23
CA ARG A 77 21.99 19.91 -12.88
C ARG A 77 22.10 18.83 -11.79
N ILE A 78 21.56 17.63 -12.03
CA ILE A 78 21.63 16.51 -11.08
C ILE A 78 23.09 16.08 -10.86
N ARG A 79 23.86 15.86 -11.93
CA ARG A 79 25.28 15.45 -11.86
C ARG A 79 26.12 16.48 -11.11
N ALA A 80 25.98 17.76 -11.45
CA ALA A 80 26.66 18.85 -10.75
C ALA A 80 26.24 18.98 -9.26
N GLY A 81 25.09 18.43 -8.88
CA GLY A 81 24.66 18.33 -7.48
C GLY A 81 25.33 17.18 -6.71
N LEU A 82 25.57 16.06 -7.39
CA LEU A 82 26.26 14.88 -6.83
C LEU A 82 27.75 15.14 -6.63
N ASP A 83 28.41 15.78 -7.59
CA ASP A 83 29.85 16.09 -7.53
C ASP A 83 30.21 17.10 -6.43
N ARG A 84 29.22 17.84 -5.90
CA ARG A 84 29.39 18.85 -4.85
C ARG A 84 29.28 18.29 -3.43
N LYS A 85 28.81 17.04 -3.30
CA LYS A 85 28.57 16.34 -2.03
C LYS A 85 29.65 15.31 -1.70
N ILE A 86 30.70 15.23 -2.52
CA ILE A 86 31.93 14.45 -2.33
C ILE A 86 33.07 15.46 -2.15
#